data_AF-A0AAV5A9H8-F1
#
_entry.id   AF-A0AAV5A9H8-F1
#
_cell.length_a   1.000
_cell.length_b   1.000
_cell.length_c   1.000
_cell.angle_alpha   90.00
_cell.angle_beta   90.00
_cell.angle_gamma   90.00
#
_symmetry.space_group_name_H-M   'P 1'
#
loop_
_entity.id
_entity.type
_entity.pdbx_description
1 polymer ?
#
loop_
_entity_poly.entity_id
_entity_poly.type
_entity_poly.pdbx_seq_one_letter_code
_entity_poly.pdbx_strand_id
1 'polypeptide(L)'
;MSRIPDANIYPNATGKAFETVQQHQAPEDVGSVPMYKEHGWPWKSKEFRINIRKKTPITKSALNPTSDKEFLKLSPKGLVPALSYKGRPIHESLVINEFLEEVFPDKKPLLPKDPVERAHIRIAIDHVSKAVVPPFMRLLQAQDQQGRESARQAWAKHVLELDAFKNTTSDLVHYEEIYGRYLRNEAQSEAAKAIREGRAIP
;
A
#
# COMPACT_ATOMS: atom_id res chain seq x y z
N MET A 1 25.81 11.35 -9.55
CA MET A 1 24.53 11.81 -10.15
C MET A 1 23.85 12.74 -9.16
N SER A 2 23.44 13.94 -9.60
CA SER A 2 22.64 14.86 -8.78
C SER A 2 21.32 14.18 -8.43
N ARG A 3 20.97 14.09 -7.14
CA ARG A 3 19.70 13.52 -6.70
C ARG A 3 18.60 14.54 -7.02
N ILE A 4 17.68 14.18 -7.90
CA ILE A 4 16.46 14.97 -8.14
C ILE A 4 15.62 14.88 -6.85
N PRO A 5 15.19 16.00 -6.25
CA PRO A 5 14.29 15.96 -5.11
C PRO A 5 13.01 15.19 -5.46
N ASP A 6 12.55 14.30 -4.59
CA ASP A 6 11.32 13.49 -4.84
C ASP A 6 10.10 14.38 -5.17
N ALA A 7 10.08 15.60 -4.63
CA ALA A 7 9.09 16.65 -4.93
C ALA A 7 8.96 17.00 -6.42
N ASN A 8 9.99 16.74 -7.21
CA ASN A 8 10.11 17.12 -8.61
C ASN A 8 9.91 15.92 -9.55
N ILE A 9 9.68 14.72 -9.01
CA ILE A 9 9.48 13.49 -9.77
C ILE A 9 7.97 13.20 -9.84
N TYR A 10 7.34 13.48 -10.99
CA TYR A 10 5.89 13.29 -11.26
C TYR A 10 4.98 13.94 -10.19
N PRO A 11 4.88 15.28 -10.17
CA PRO A 11 4.28 16.03 -9.06
C PRO A 11 2.76 15.86 -8.93
N ASN A 12 2.08 15.31 -9.94
CA ASN A 12 0.62 15.18 -9.97
C ASN A 12 0.21 13.73 -10.22
N ALA A 13 -0.96 13.36 -9.70
CA ALA A 13 -1.54 12.06 -9.96
C ALA A 13 -1.84 11.90 -11.45
N THR A 14 -1.71 10.69 -11.96
CA THR A 14 -1.99 10.35 -13.36
C THR A 14 -2.98 9.19 -13.43
N GLY A 15 -3.64 9.03 -14.59
CA GLY A 15 -4.63 7.99 -14.82
C GLY A 15 -5.81 8.00 -13.84
N LYS A 16 -6.28 6.82 -13.43
CA LYS A 16 -7.43 6.67 -12.51
C LYS A 16 -7.22 7.32 -11.13
N ALA A 17 -5.96 7.46 -10.70
CA ALA A 17 -5.64 8.15 -9.46
C ALA A 17 -5.96 9.65 -9.56
N PHE A 18 -5.72 10.26 -10.73
CA PHE A 18 -6.06 11.66 -11.01
C PHE A 18 -7.57 11.90 -10.96
N GLU A 19 -8.35 11.07 -11.67
CA GLU A 19 -9.82 11.13 -11.67
C GLU A 19 -10.38 11.08 -10.24
N THR A 20 -9.83 10.17 -9.43
CA THR A 20 -10.27 10.02 -8.05
C THR A 20 -9.89 11.24 -7.21
N VAL A 21 -8.72 11.86 -7.44
CA VAL A 21 -8.34 13.12 -6.77
C VAL A 21 -9.36 14.21 -7.08
N GLN A 22 -9.69 14.42 -8.35
CA GLN A 22 -10.67 15.42 -8.80
C GLN A 22 -12.04 15.24 -8.15
N GLN A 23 -12.53 14.01 -8.05
CA GLN A 23 -13.84 13.69 -7.45
C GLN A 23 -13.93 13.98 -5.94
N HIS A 24 -12.81 14.24 -5.26
CA HIS A 24 -12.77 14.42 -3.80
C HIS A 24 -12.09 15.74 -3.41
N GLN A 25 -12.12 16.74 -4.30
CA GLN A 25 -11.82 18.14 -4.00
C GLN A 25 -13.10 18.86 -3.57
N ALA A 26 -13.76 18.39 -2.50
CA ALA A 26 -14.92 19.09 -1.94
C ALA A 26 -14.48 20.09 -0.86
N PRO A 27 -15.03 21.32 -0.86
CA PRO A 27 -14.94 22.20 0.30
C PRO A 27 -15.91 21.69 1.39
N GLU A 28 -15.39 21.57 2.63
CA GLU A 28 -16.11 21.57 3.93
C GLU A 28 -16.14 20.31 4.84
N ASP A 29 -16.09 20.65 6.14
CA ASP A 29 -16.28 19.98 7.45
C ASP A 29 -15.47 18.77 7.91
N VAL A 30 -14.95 17.91 7.03
CA VAL A 30 -14.08 16.80 7.46
C VAL A 30 -12.73 16.98 6.80
N GLY A 31 -11.77 17.39 7.62
CA GLY A 31 -10.55 18.03 7.15
C GLY A 31 -9.68 17.15 6.25
N SER A 32 -8.64 17.81 5.74
CA SER A 32 -7.90 17.30 4.61
C SER A 32 -7.05 16.09 4.98
N VAL A 33 -7.06 15.05 4.14
CA VAL A 33 -5.95 14.09 4.05
C VAL A 33 -5.01 14.60 2.97
N PRO A 34 -3.89 15.26 3.35
CA PRO A 34 -2.86 15.60 2.40
C PRO A 34 -2.35 14.37 1.63
N MET A 35 -2.50 14.40 0.32
CA MET A 35 -1.93 13.47 -0.64
C MET A 35 -0.63 14.06 -1.15
N TYR A 36 0.53 13.52 -0.76
CA TYR A 36 1.79 13.97 -1.36
C TYR A 36 2.30 13.14 -2.55
N LYS A 37 2.95 13.90 -3.43
CA LYS A 37 3.47 13.78 -4.81
C LYS A 37 4.21 12.50 -5.26
N GLU A 38 4.35 11.48 -4.43
CA GLU A 38 4.97 10.21 -4.87
C GLU A 38 3.91 9.15 -5.12
N HIS A 39 3.43 9.09 -6.36
CA HIS A 39 2.28 8.30 -6.84
C HIS A 39 2.49 6.77 -6.88
N GLY A 40 3.54 6.25 -6.22
CA GLY A 40 3.95 4.83 -6.29
C GLY A 40 4.05 4.07 -4.96
N TRP A 41 3.82 4.72 -3.80
CA TRP A 41 4.01 4.03 -2.52
C TRP A 41 2.78 3.20 -2.10
N PRO A 42 2.95 1.90 -1.80
CA PRO A 42 1.84 0.97 -1.56
C PRO A 42 0.99 1.33 -0.33
N TRP A 43 1.58 1.97 0.69
CA TRP A 43 0.89 2.34 1.93
C TRP A 43 -0.23 3.33 1.68
N LYS A 44 0.00 4.37 0.85
CA LYS A 44 -1.00 5.40 0.51
C LYS A 44 -2.28 4.83 -0.11
N SER A 45 -2.17 3.68 -0.78
CA SER A 45 -3.29 3.05 -1.46
C SER A 45 -4.31 2.44 -0.50
N LYS A 46 -3.92 2.11 0.73
CA LYS A 46 -4.78 1.41 1.68
C LYS A 46 -5.83 2.35 2.26
N GLU A 47 -5.42 3.49 2.83
CA GLU A 47 -6.33 4.50 3.40
C GLU A 47 -7.21 5.13 2.31
N PHE A 48 -6.66 5.27 1.10
CA PHE A 48 -7.40 5.79 -0.04
C PHE A 48 -8.50 4.84 -0.53
N ARG A 49 -8.19 3.54 -0.68
CA ARG A 49 -9.20 2.51 -0.99
C ARG A 49 -10.27 2.44 0.10
N ILE A 50 -9.87 2.68 1.35
CA ILE A 50 -10.75 2.74 2.51
C ILE A 50 -11.70 3.93 2.41
N ASN A 51 -11.20 5.12 2.10
CA ASN A 51 -12.02 6.32 1.91
C ASN A 51 -12.99 6.18 0.73
N ILE A 52 -12.53 5.64 -0.40
CA ILE A 52 -13.39 5.30 -1.54
C ILE A 52 -14.48 4.31 -1.13
N ARG A 53 -14.11 3.26 -0.38
CA ARG A 53 -15.03 2.20 0.06
C ARG A 53 -16.04 2.69 1.10
N LYS A 54 -15.65 3.65 1.94
CA LYS A 54 -16.51 4.27 2.96
C LYS A 54 -17.32 5.46 2.45
N LYS A 55 -16.95 6.05 1.30
CA LYS A 55 -17.48 7.34 0.81
C LYS A 55 -17.38 8.42 1.90
N THR A 56 -16.25 8.47 2.60
CA THR A 56 -15.97 9.49 3.62
C THR A 56 -15.68 10.83 2.95
N PRO A 57 -16.28 11.95 3.43
CA PRO A 57 -16.15 13.26 2.80
C PRO A 57 -14.83 13.93 3.17
N ILE A 58 -13.71 13.31 2.83
CA ILE A 58 -12.36 13.80 3.17
C ILE A 58 -11.83 14.63 2.01
N THR A 59 -11.48 15.90 2.27
CA THR A 59 -10.84 16.77 1.29
C THR A 59 -9.39 16.34 1.03
N LYS A 60 -8.92 16.43 -0.21
CA LYS A 60 -7.52 16.14 -0.57
C LYS A 60 -6.72 17.43 -0.70
N SER A 61 -5.52 17.47 -0.12
CA SER A 61 -4.57 18.57 -0.32
C SER A 61 -3.22 18.06 -0.83
N ALA A 62 -2.62 18.71 -1.82
CA ALA A 62 -1.32 18.30 -2.36
C ALA A 62 -0.18 19.08 -1.67
N LEU A 63 0.25 18.66 -0.47
CA LEU A 63 1.25 19.37 0.35
C LEU A 63 2.56 18.58 0.51
N ASN A 64 3.72 19.25 0.46
CA ASN A 64 5.04 18.61 0.64
C ASN A 64 5.35 18.22 2.08
N PRO A 65 5.40 16.93 2.43
CA PRO A 65 5.44 16.52 3.80
C PRO A 65 6.76 16.83 4.48
N THR A 66 7.84 16.99 3.72
CA THR A 66 9.17 17.26 4.28
C THR A 66 9.56 18.74 4.27
N SER A 67 8.87 19.62 3.54
CA SER A 67 9.25 21.03 3.42
C SER A 67 8.12 22.04 3.62
N ASP A 68 6.87 21.59 3.71
CA ASP A 68 5.71 22.47 3.89
C ASP A 68 5.44 22.71 5.39
N LYS A 69 5.57 23.96 5.82
CA LYS A 69 5.36 24.35 7.22
C LYS A 69 3.94 24.08 7.71
N GLU A 70 2.93 24.20 6.84
CA GLU A 70 1.55 23.89 7.22
C GLU A 70 1.33 22.38 7.35
N PHE A 71 1.99 21.57 6.51
CA PHE A 71 1.96 20.12 6.67
C PHE A 71 2.67 19.66 7.95
N LEU A 72 3.81 20.26 8.30
CA LEU A 72 4.55 19.88 9.51
C LEU A 72 3.76 20.17 10.80
N LYS A 73 2.79 21.10 10.77
CA LYS A 73 1.80 21.26 11.86
C LYS A 73 0.85 20.07 11.97
N LEU A 74 0.60 19.35 10.87
CA LEU A 74 -0.24 18.14 10.83
C LEU A 74 0.55 16.87 11.16
N SER A 75 1.78 16.77 10.70
CA SER A 75 2.68 15.63 10.93
C SER A 75 4.08 16.16 11.23
N PRO A 76 4.45 16.34 12.50
CA PRO A 76 5.75 16.89 12.88
C PRO A 76 6.95 16.11 12.35
N LYS A 77 6.75 14.81 12.06
CA LYS A 77 7.77 13.93 11.46
C LYS A 77 7.82 14.01 9.93
N GLY A 78 6.97 14.81 9.30
CA GLY A 78 6.87 14.87 7.84
C GLY A 78 6.41 13.55 7.22
N LEU A 79 5.63 12.75 7.96
CA LEU A 79 5.15 11.44 7.51
C LEU A 79 3.74 11.56 6.96
N VAL A 80 3.49 10.87 5.85
CA VAL A 80 2.17 10.66 5.26
C VAL A 80 1.72 9.21 5.51
N PRO A 81 0.41 8.96 5.67
CA PRO A 81 -0.69 9.92 5.66
C PRO A 81 -0.81 10.72 6.98
N ALA A 82 -1.41 11.90 6.87
CA ALA A 82 -1.86 12.73 7.98
C ALA A 82 -3.26 13.26 7.64
N LEU A 83 -4.05 13.61 8.64
CA LEU A 83 -5.35 14.24 8.47
C LEU A 83 -5.58 15.35 9.50
N SER A 84 -6.40 16.33 9.16
CA SER A 84 -6.98 17.26 10.11
C SER A 84 -8.44 16.90 10.35
N TYR A 85 -8.86 16.77 11.60
CA TYR A 85 -10.27 16.59 11.94
C TYR A 85 -10.70 17.68 12.92
N LYS A 86 -11.63 18.55 12.50
CA LYS A 86 -12.07 19.72 13.29
C LYS A 86 -10.87 20.56 13.79
N GLY A 87 -9.89 20.79 12.91
CA GLY A 87 -8.67 21.55 13.21
C GLY A 87 -7.62 20.79 14.03
N ARG A 88 -7.86 19.52 14.40
CA ARG A 88 -6.92 18.71 15.18
C ARG A 88 -6.15 17.74 14.30
N PRO A 89 -4.81 17.72 14.37
CA PRO A 89 -4.00 16.84 13.54
C PRO A 89 -4.02 15.39 14.05
N ILE A 90 -4.07 14.44 13.12
CA ILE A 90 -3.97 13.00 13.36
C ILE A 90 -3.03 12.42 12.30
N HIS A 91 -2.04 11.66 12.72
CA HIS A 91 -1.05 11.01 11.84
C HIS A 91 -0.89 9.53 12.24
N GLU A 92 -0.07 8.78 11.47
CA GLU A 92 0.02 7.31 11.48
C GLU A 92 -1.15 6.62 10.75
N SER A 93 -0.84 5.89 9.68
CA SER A 93 -1.84 5.26 8.81
C SER A 93 -2.79 4.31 9.54
N LEU A 94 -2.26 3.47 10.44
CA LEU A 94 -3.07 2.51 11.19
C LEU A 94 -3.97 3.20 12.22
N VAL A 95 -3.49 4.27 12.85
CA VAL A 95 -4.27 5.08 13.79
C VAL A 95 -5.40 5.81 13.06
N ILE A 96 -5.10 6.38 11.89
CA ILE A 96 -6.10 7.00 11.01
C ILE A 96 -7.20 6.01 10.64
N ASN A 97 -6.85 4.77 10.30
CA ASN A 97 -7.84 3.76 9.93
C ASN A 97 -8.82 3.42 11.08
N GLU A 98 -8.32 3.29 12.32
CA GLU A 98 -9.17 3.07 13.50
C GLU A 98 -9.99 4.32 13.84
N PHE A 99 -9.38 5.51 13.78
CA PHE A 99 -10.08 6.77 13.98
C PHE A 99 -11.28 6.94 13.02
N LEU A 100 -11.11 6.57 11.74
CA LEU A 100 -12.18 6.60 10.75
C LEU A 100 -13.28 5.54 10.98
N GLU A 101 -13.07 4.52 11.80
CA GLU A 101 -14.15 3.65 12.30
C GLU A 101 -14.97 4.36 13.37
N GLU A 102 -14.32 5.13 14.26
CA GLU A 102 -14.97 5.80 15.39
C GLU A 102 -15.83 6.98 14.95
N VAL A 103 -15.34 7.81 14.03
CA VAL A 103 -16.04 9.05 13.63
C VAL A 103 -17.03 8.84 12.47
N PHE A 104 -17.02 7.66 11.84
CA PHE A 104 -17.95 7.29 10.75
C PHE A 104 -18.54 5.88 10.94
N PRO A 105 -19.22 5.60 12.06
CA PRO A 105 -19.70 4.26 12.39
C PRO A 105 -20.79 3.75 11.44
N ASP A 106 -21.57 4.66 10.82
CA ASP A 106 -22.64 4.31 9.89
C ASP A 106 -22.16 3.99 8.47
N LYS A 107 -20.86 4.17 8.20
CA LYS A 107 -20.26 3.83 6.90
C LYS A 107 -19.85 2.36 6.88
N LYS A 108 -19.59 1.84 5.68
CA LYS A 108 -19.18 0.45 5.49
C LYS A 108 -17.95 0.15 6.36
N PRO A 109 -18.04 -0.78 7.33
CA PRO A 109 -16.95 -1.01 8.27
C PRO A 109 -15.76 -1.66 7.58
N LEU A 110 -14.57 -1.32 8.06
CA LEU A 110 -13.29 -1.89 7.60
C LEU A 110 -12.99 -3.22 8.26
N LEU A 111 -13.43 -3.35 9.50
CA LEU A 111 -13.25 -4.53 10.30
C LEU A 111 -14.60 -5.26 10.47
N PRO A 112 -14.59 -6.57 10.68
CA PRO A 112 -15.77 -7.32 11.10
C PRO A 112 -16.33 -6.80 12.43
N LYS A 113 -17.58 -7.14 12.72
CA LYS A 113 -18.23 -6.79 13.99
C LYS A 113 -17.71 -7.61 15.16
N ASP A 114 -17.32 -8.86 14.91
CA ASP A 114 -16.87 -9.79 15.94
C ASP A 114 -15.54 -9.32 16.57
N PRO A 115 -15.46 -9.16 17.91
CA PRO A 115 -14.26 -8.68 18.57
C PRO A 115 -13.03 -9.58 18.38
N VAL A 116 -13.22 -10.89 18.27
CA VAL A 116 -12.12 -11.85 18.10
C VAL A 116 -11.57 -11.77 16.68
N GLU A 117 -12.43 -11.72 15.66
CA GLU A 117 -12.01 -11.48 14.28
C GLU A 117 -11.26 -10.16 14.12
N ARG A 118 -11.71 -9.10 14.81
CA ARG A 118 -10.99 -7.82 14.86
C ARG A 118 -9.59 -7.98 15.45
N ALA A 119 -9.46 -8.75 16.54
CA ALA A 119 -8.17 -9.01 17.17
C ALA A 119 -7.23 -9.77 16.22
N HIS A 120 -7.71 -10.81 15.53
CA HIS A 120 -6.93 -11.53 14.53
C HIS A 120 -6.48 -10.64 13.37
N ILE A 121 -7.36 -9.77 12.87
CA ILE A 121 -6.97 -8.81 11.82
C ILE A 121 -5.91 -7.83 12.32
N ARG A 122 -6.01 -7.36 13.56
CA ARG A 122 -4.99 -6.48 14.17
C ARG A 122 -3.64 -7.17 14.33
N ILE A 123 -3.63 -8.44 14.75
CA ILE A 123 -2.43 -9.28 14.80
C ILE A 123 -1.80 -9.42 13.41
N ALA A 124 -2.62 -9.70 12.39
CA ALA A 124 -2.15 -9.79 11.01
C ALA A 124 -1.58 -8.44 10.50
N ILE A 125 -2.23 -7.32 10.83
CA ILE A 125 -1.74 -5.97 10.51
C ILE A 125 -0.40 -5.70 11.20
N ASP A 126 -0.23 -6.12 12.46
CA ASP A 126 1.01 -5.95 13.22
C ASP A 126 2.16 -6.76 12.60
N HIS A 127 1.90 -8.02 12.26
CA HIS A 127 2.86 -8.88 11.55
C HIS A 127 3.27 -8.28 10.21
N VAL A 128 2.30 -7.81 9.40
CA VAL A 128 2.63 -7.14 8.15
C VAL A 128 3.53 -5.94 8.41
N SER A 129 3.12 -5.04 9.30
CA SER A 129 3.83 -3.78 9.60
C SER A 129 5.24 -3.99 10.12
N LYS A 130 5.46 -4.98 11.00
CA LYS A 130 6.74 -5.21 11.67
C LYS A 130 7.64 -6.22 10.97
N ALA A 131 7.07 -7.21 10.31
CA ALA A 131 7.81 -8.35 9.78
C ALA A 131 7.87 -8.37 8.25
N VAL A 132 6.80 -7.94 7.56
CA VAL A 132 6.74 -7.97 6.09
C VAL A 132 7.30 -6.67 5.48
N VAL A 133 6.88 -5.50 5.99
CA VAL A 133 7.28 -4.20 5.41
C VAL A 133 8.79 -3.93 5.48
N PRO A 134 9.46 -4.10 6.63
CA PRO A 134 10.87 -3.71 6.74
C PRO A 134 11.80 -4.46 5.79
N PRO A 135 11.75 -5.81 5.65
CA PRO A 135 12.61 -6.50 4.70
C PRO A 135 12.23 -6.18 3.24
N PHE A 136 10.96 -5.93 2.93
CA PHE A 136 10.57 -5.44 1.60
C PHE A 136 11.25 -4.10 1.27
N MET A 137 11.24 -3.15 2.22
CA MET A 137 11.91 -1.87 2.02
C MET A 137 13.43 -2.02 1.89
N ARG A 138 14.04 -2.91 2.68
CA ARG A 138 15.47 -3.24 2.53
C ARG A 138 15.76 -3.83 1.15
N LEU A 139 14.89 -4.68 0.61
CA LEU A 139 15.04 -5.26 -0.72
C LEU A 139 15.06 -4.18 -1.80
N LEU A 140 14.18 -3.19 -1.71
CA LEU A 140 14.14 -2.06 -2.65
C LEU A 140 15.36 -1.14 -2.55
N GLN A 141 15.97 -1.03 -1.36
CA GLN A 141 17.09 -0.11 -1.10
C GLN A 141 18.47 -0.76 -1.26
N ALA A 142 18.54 -2.09 -1.23
CA ALA A 142 19.81 -2.84 -1.31
C ALA A 142 20.52 -2.57 -2.65
N GLN A 143 21.79 -2.15 -2.57
CA GLN A 143 22.61 -1.82 -3.74
C GLN A 143 23.47 -3.00 -4.19
N ASP A 144 23.79 -3.92 -3.28
CA ASP A 144 24.61 -5.09 -3.52
C ASP A 144 23.79 -6.40 -3.55
N GLN A 145 24.38 -7.46 -4.12
CA GLN A 145 23.72 -8.74 -4.30
C GLN A 145 23.41 -9.44 -2.98
N GLN A 146 24.29 -9.33 -1.98
CA GLN A 146 24.14 -10.01 -0.70
C GLN A 146 23.00 -9.39 0.11
N GLY A 147 22.93 -8.05 0.15
CA GLY A 147 21.84 -7.30 0.75
C GLY A 147 20.49 -7.61 0.10
N ARG A 148 20.45 -7.69 -1.23
CA ARG A 148 19.22 -8.08 -1.96
C ARG A 148 18.76 -9.48 -1.59
N GLU A 149 19.66 -10.46 -1.60
CA GLU A 149 19.27 -11.84 -1.31
C GLU A 149 18.82 -12.02 0.16
N SER A 150 19.55 -11.42 1.11
CA SER A 150 19.17 -11.44 2.52
C SER A 150 17.80 -10.80 2.76
N ALA A 151 17.55 -9.63 2.17
CA ALA A 151 16.26 -8.95 2.28
C ALA A 151 15.13 -9.74 1.60
N ARG A 152 15.40 -10.35 0.43
CA ARG A 152 14.45 -11.22 -0.29
C ARG A 152 14.05 -12.43 0.54
N GLN A 153 15.01 -13.12 1.15
CA GLN A 153 14.76 -14.28 2.00
C GLN A 153 13.94 -13.91 3.24
N ALA A 154 14.32 -12.82 3.92
CA ALA A 154 13.58 -12.34 5.09
C ALA A 154 12.15 -11.92 4.72
N TRP A 155 11.95 -11.24 3.59
CA TRP A 155 10.63 -10.86 3.11
C TRP A 155 9.79 -12.09 2.74
N ALA A 156 10.35 -13.02 1.97
CA ALA A 156 9.67 -14.23 1.55
C ALA A 156 9.21 -15.05 2.77
N LYS A 157 10.07 -15.24 3.77
CA LYS A 157 9.73 -15.94 5.02
C LYS A 157 8.43 -15.38 5.63
N HIS A 158 8.35 -14.07 5.82
CA HIS A 158 7.20 -13.47 6.50
C HIS A 158 5.94 -13.39 5.65
N VAL A 159 6.07 -13.30 4.31
CA VAL A 159 4.92 -13.37 3.40
C VAL A 159 4.31 -14.77 3.40
N LEU A 160 5.15 -15.82 3.36
CA LEU A 160 4.70 -17.22 3.38
C LEU A 160 4.01 -17.59 4.70
N GLU A 161 4.29 -16.86 5.79
CA GLU A 161 3.64 -17.06 7.09
C GLU A 161 2.21 -16.51 7.16
N LEU A 162 1.82 -15.59 6.27
CA LEU A 162 0.50 -14.97 6.26
C LEU A 162 -0.60 -15.98 5.93
N ASP A 163 -1.67 -16.02 6.73
CA ASP A 163 -2.83 -16.87 6.46
C ASP A 163 -3.47 -16.57 5.10
N ALA A 164 -3.51 -15.29 4.70
CA ALA A 164 -3.99 -14.90 3.39
C ALA A 164 -3.18 -15.54 2.26
N PHE A 165 -1.88 -15.72 2.44
CA PHE A 165 -1.02 -16.38 1.45
C PHE A 165 -1.21 -17.90 1.50
N LYS A 166 -1.15 -18.51 2.69
CA LYS A 166 -1.35 -19.95 2.89
C LYS A 166 -2.69 -20.45 2.35
N ASN A 167 -3.75 -19.66 2.52
CA ASN A 167 -5.11 -20.03 2.11
C ASN A 167 -5.41 -19.77 0.63
N THR A 168 -4.49 -19.14 -0.12
CA THR A 168 -4.71 -18.78 -1.53
C THR A 168 -3.63 -19.28 -2.48
N THR A 169 -2.62 -19.97 -1.96
CA THR A 169 -1.53 -20.54 -2.76
C THR A 169 -1.52 -22.06 -2.62
N SER A 170 -1.18 -22.74 -3.71
CA SER A 170 -1.00 -24.19 -3.68
C SER A 170 0.24 -24.56 -2.86
N ASP A 171 0.35 -25.82 -2.45
CA ASP A 171 1.54 -26.29 -1.78
C ASP A 171 2.77 -26.09 -2.67
N LEU A 172 3.87 -25.61 -2.05
CA LEU A 172 5.13 -25.32 -2.75
C LEU A 172 5.65 -26.53 -3.55
N VAL A 173 5.34 -27.75 -3.13
CA VAL A 173 5.71 -29.00 -3.82
C VAL A 173 5.13 -29.08 -5.24
N HIS A 174 4.01 -28.41 -5.51
CA HIS A 174 3.40 -28.38 -6.83
C HIS A 174 3.98 -27.29 -7.73
N TYR A 175 4.63 -26.28 -7.15
CA TYR A 175 5.22 -25.18 -7.93
C TYR A 175 6.40 -25.66 -8.77
N GLU A 176 7.24 -26.55 -8.26
CA GLU A 176 8.35 -27.11 -9.04
C GLU A 176 7.87 -27.84 -10.28
N GLU A 177 6.80 -28.62 -10.19
CA GLU A 177 6.25 -29.30 -11.36
C GLU A 177 5.55 -28.32 -12.31
N ILE A 178 4.72 -27.40 -11.79
CA ILE A 178 4.00 -26.41 -12.61
C ILE A 178 4.97 -25.50 -13.37
N TYR A 179 5.95 -24.91 -12.68
CA TYR A 179 6.91 -24.00 -13.30
C TYR A 179 8.06 -24.74 -13.98
N GLY A 180 8.40 -25.95 -13.53
CA GLY A 180 9.34 -26.84 -14.21
C GLY A 180 8.90 -27.13 -15.65
N ARG A 181 7.60 -27.28 -15.91
CA ARG A 181 7.08 -27.39 -17.28
C ARG A 181 7.36 -26.16 -18.15
N TYR A 182 7.45 -24.96 -17.59
CA TYR A 182 7.87 -23.77 -18.35
C TYR A 182 9.37 -23.82 -18.67
N LEU A 183 10.20 -24.22 -17.70
CA LEU A 183 11.65 -24.36 -17.88
C LEU A 183 12.00 -25.46 -18.90
N ARG A 184 11.25 -26.56 -18.92
CA ARG A 184 11.38 -27.65 -19.90
C ARG A 184 10.67 -27.36 -21.23
N ASN A 185 10.03 -26.20 -21.36
CA ASN A 185 9.26 -25.80 -22.54
C ASN A 185 8.05 -26.72 -22.86
N GLU A 186 7.52 -27.42 -21.87
CA GLU A 186 6.38 -28.37 -21.95
C GLU A 186 5.03 -27.73 -21.61
N ALA A 187 5.03 -26.55 -20.98
CA ALA A 187 3.81 -25.87 -20.56
C ALA A 187 2.87 -25.61 -21.76
N GLN A 188 1.58 -25.89 -21.58
CA GLN A 188 0.55 -25.78 -22.63
C GLN A 188 -0.41 -24.59 -22.42
N SER A 189 -0.10 -23.70 -21.47
CA SER A 189 -0.87 -22.48 -21.26
C SER A 189 -0.76 -21.55 -22.47
N GLU A 190 -1.76 -20.69 -22.69
CA GLU A 190 -1.71 -19.68 -23.73
C GLU A 190 -0.53 -18.71 -23.55
N ALA A 191 -0.16 -18.42 -22.30
CA ALA A 191 1.05 -17.67 -21.98
C ALA A 191 2.32 -18.39 -22.46
N ALA A 192 2.45 -19.69 -22.22
CA ALA A 192 3.61 -20.47 -22.68
C ALA A 192 3.69 -20.53 -24.21
N LYS A 193 2.55 -20.70 -24.90
CA LYS A 193 2.48 -20.69 -26.37
C LYS A 193 2.89 -19.32 -26.93
N ALA A 194 2.35 -18.23 -26.37
CA ALA A 194 2.70 -16.88 -26.77
C ALA A 194 4.20 -16.58 -26.61
N ILE A 195 4.79 -16.96 -25.46
CA ILE A 195 6.23 -16.80 -25.21
C ILE A 195 7.06 -17.57 -26.25
N ARG A 196 6.72 -18.84 -26.53
CA ARG A 196 7.40 -19.66 -27.55
C ARG A 196 7.35 -19.03 -28.94
N GLU A 197 6.23 -18.42 -29.27
CA GLU A 197 6.00 -17.81 -30.59
C GLU A 197 6.47 -16.35 -30.67
N GLY A 198 7.09 -15.81 -29.61
CA GLY A 198 7.52 -14.41 -29.55
C GLY A 198 6.38 -13.40 -29.59
N ARG A 199 5.15 -13.83 -29.28
CA ARG A 199 3.94 -13.00 -29.26
C ARG A 199 3.69 -12.44 -27.86
N ALA A 200 2.94 -11.34 -27.80
CA ALA A 200 2.43 -10.83 -26.53
C ALA A 200 1.53 -11.85 -25.84
N ILE A 201 1.63 -11.95 -24.51
CA ILE A 201 0.75 -12.78 -23.69
C ILE A 201 -0.66 -12.15 -23.73
N PRO A 202 -1.71 -12.94 -24.03
CA PRO A 202 -3.09 -12.45 -24.11
C PRO A 202 -3.65 -12.00 -22.76
#